data_AF-A0AAQ4EDV0-F1
#
_entry.id   AF-A0AAQ4EDV0-F1
#
_cell.length_a   1.000
_cell.length_b   1.000
_cell.length_c   1.000
_cell.angle_alpha   90.00
_cell.angle_beta   90.00
_cell.angle_gamma   90.00
#
_symmetry.space_group_name_H-M   'P 1'
#
loop_
_entity.id
_entity.type
_entity.pdbx_description
1 polymer ?
#
loop_
_entity_poly.entity_id
_entity_poly.type
_entity_poly.pdbx_seq_one_letter_code
_entity_poly.pdbx_strand_id
1 'polypeptide(L)'
;MEKLAVDESVAGEVFYVTDDTPLEDIYEFLRPFVECQGCRLSDYTVPYLLAILVLMLLALVLRLVRPLYRPRAYVPPPSAVTYICTSLFFNRTKATLRLNYYPNVTPDEAVQRSVSYYKSIQFPG
;
A
#
# COMPACT_ATOMS: atom_id res chain seq x y z
N MET A 1 20.81 3.42 11.01
CA MET A 1 20.77 1.93 10.91
C MET A 1 22.06 1.26 11.36
N GLU A 2 23.20 1.94 11.38
CA GLU A 2 24.48 1.39 11.88
C GLU A 2 24.39 0.83 13.30
N LYS A 3 23.58 1.43 14.18
CA LYS A 3 23.30 0.89 15.53
C LYS A 3 22.74 -0.54 15.52
N LEU A 4 21.94 -0.93 14.53
CA LEU A 4 21.43 -2.32 14.45
C LEU A 4 22.54 -3.34 14.19
N ALA A 5 23.63 -2.91 13.56
CA ALA A 5 24.75 -3.78 13.23
C ALA A 5 25.79 -3.91 14.36
N VAL A 6 25.79 -2.97 15.32
CA VAL A 6 26.85 -2.82 16.32
C VAL A 6 26.33 -3.01 17.75
N ASP A 7 25.10 -2.60 18.03
CA ASP A 7 24.53 -2.61 19.37
C ASP A 7 23.80 -3.94 19.63
N GLU A 8 24.45 -4.86 20.35
CA GLU A 8 23.83 -6.13 20.74
C GLU A 8 22.61 -5.94 21.67
N SER A 9 22.48 -4.79 22.34
CA SER A 9 21.36 -4.51 23.27
C SER A 9 20.01 -4.30 22.58
N VAL A 10 19.99 -4.13 21.25
CA VAL A 10 18.75 -4.06 20.46
C VAL A 10 18.41 -5.39 19.78
N ALA A 11 19.21 -6.44 19.97
CA ALA A 11 18.95 -7.75 19.38
C ALA A 11 17.64 -8.36 19.91
N GLY A 12 16.82 -8.88 19.00
CA GLY A 12 15.51 -9.50 19.33
C GLY A 12 14.37 -8.51 19.56
N GLU A 13 14.62 -7.21 19.48
CA GLU A 13 13.58 -6.19 19.63
C GLU A 13 12.82 -5.90 18.32
N VAL A 14 11.51 -5.71 18.44
CA VAL A 14 10.66 -5.26 17.33
C VAL A 14 10.63 -3.72 17.28
N PHE A 15 10.79 -3.16 16.09
CA PHE A 15 10.74 -1.72 15.82
C PHE A 15 9.74 -1.44 14.70
N TYR A 16 8.89 -0.43 14.88
CA TYR A 16 8.10 0.13 13.80
C TYR A 16 8.88 1.24 13.10
N VAL A 17 9.07 1.07 11.80
CA VAL A 17 9.74 2.03 10.92
C VAL A 17 8.67 2.61 9.99
N THR A 18 8.20 3.80 10.32
CA THR A 18 7.20 4.53 9.52
C THR A 18 7.85 5.72 8.82
N ASP A 19 7.17 6.25 7.82
CA ASP A 19 7.44 7.59 7.30
C ASP A 19 6.63 8.63 8.09
N ASP A 20 6.64 9.87 7.60
CA ASP A 20 5.87 10.99 8.14
C ASP A 20 4.60 11.26 7.31
N THR A 21 4.08 10.25 6.60
CA THR A 21 2.90 10.39 5.75
C THR A 21 1.68 10.80 6.60
N PRO A 22 0.99 11.89 6.22
CA PRO A 22 -0.17 12.35 6.96
C PRO A 22 -1.33 11.35 6.91
N LEU A 23 -2.19 11.40 7.92
CA LEU A 23 -3.42 10.64 7.93
C LEU A 23 -4.44 11.30 7.00
N GLU A 24 -4.55 10.74 5.80
CA GLU A 24 -5.46 11.21 4.76
C GLU A 24 -6.46 10.11 4.39
N ASP A 25 -7.56 10.54 3.78
CA ASP A 25 -8.47 9.61 3.12
C ASP A 25 -7.73 8.89 1.98
N ILE A 26 -7.93 7.58 1.85
CA ILE A 26 -7.17 6.76 0.90
C ILE A 26 -7.43 7.17 -0.56
N TYR A 27 -8.60 7.70 -0.88
CA TYR A 27 -8.89 8.19 -2.22
C TYR A 27 -8.11 9.47 -2.52
N GLU A 28 -7.97 10.37 -1.54
CA GLU A 28 -7.14 11.56 -1.70
C GLU A 28 -5.65 11.21 -1.82
N PHE A 29 -5.17 10.24 -1.02
CA PHE A 29 -3.82 9.71 -1.15
C PHE A 29 -3.54 9.13 -2.54
N LEU A 30 -4.50 8.39 -3.13
CA LEU A 30 -4.33 7.74 -4.42
C LEU A 30 -4.51 8.69 -5.62
N ARG A 31 -5.26 9.78 -5.45
CA ARG A 31 -5.62 10.75 -6.50
C ARG A 31 -4.45 11.18 -7.39
N PRO A 32 -3.32 11.71 -6.86
CA PRO A 32 -2.24 12.20 -7.71
C PRO A 32 -1.62 11.10 -8.59
N PHE A 33 -1.63 9.86 -8.13
CA PHE A 33 -1.07 8.72 -8.87
C PHE A 33 -2.00 8.22 -9.97
N VAL A 34 -3.32 8.28 -9.75
CA VAL A 34 -4.33 7.91 -10.75
C VAL A 34 -4.43 8.99 -11.84
N GLU A 35 -4.51 10.25 -11.45
CA GLU A 35 -4.66 11.38 -12.37
C GLU A 35 -3.42 11.57 -13.25
N CYS A 36 -2.22 11.25 -12.75
CA CYS A 36 -1.01 11.33 -13.57
C CYS A 36 -0.97 10.34 -14.75
N GLN A 37 -1.80 9.29 -14.70
CA GLN A 37 -1.98 8.30 -15.78
C GLN A 37 -3.10 8.68 -16.76
N GLY A 38 -3.75 9.84 -16.58
CA GLY A 38 -4.94 10.22 -17.34
C GLY A 38 -6.20 9.45 -16.94
N CYS A 39 -6.17 8.70 -15.83
CA CYS A 39 -7.33 8.08 -15.23
C CYS A 39 -8.01 9.05 -14.25
N ARG A 40 -9.27 8.77 -13.91
CA ARG A 40 -10.01 9.51 -12.89
C ARG A 40 -10.50 8.55 -11.81
N LEU A 41 -10.44 8.98 -10.56
CA LEU A 41 -11.10 8.27 -9.46
C LEU A 41 -12.62 8.25 -9.67
N SER A 42 -13.24 7.10 -9.43
CA SER A 42 -14.69 6.95 -9.50
C SER A 42 -15.37 7.78 -8.41
N ASP A 43 -16.42 8.54 -8.78
CA ASP A 43 -17.26 9.23 -7.80
C ASP A 43 -18.22 8.26 -7.09
N TYR A 44 -18.35 7.02 -7.61
CA TYR A 44 -19.21 5.99 -7.04
C TYR A 44 -18.50 5.19 -5.95
N THR A 45 -19.18 5.04 -4.82
CA THR A 45 -18.74 4.20 -3.70
C THR A 45 -19.41 2.83 -3.78
N VAL A 46 -18.61 1.78 -3.60
CA VAL A 46 -19.11 0.40 -3.53
C VAL A 46 -19.16 -0.02 -2.05
N PRO A 47 -20.30 -0.54 -1.55
CA PRO A 47 -20.37 -1.05 -0.19
C PRO A 47 -19.36 -2.18 0.05
N TYR A 48 -18.61 -2.10 1.15
CA TYR A 48 -17.55 -3.05 1.48
C TYR A 48 -18.00 -4.51 1.39
N LEU A 49 -19.15 -4.85 2.00
CA LEU A 49 -19.68 -6.22 1.98
C LEU A 49 -19.94 -6.71 0.55
N LEU A 50 -20.48 -5.86 -0.32
CA LEU A 50 -20.74 -6.20 -1.71
C LEU A 50 -19.42 -6.49 -2.46
N ALA A 51 -18.42 -5.63 -2.28
CA ALA A 51 -17.10 -5.81 -2.89
C ALA A 51 -16.44 -7.14 -2.46
N ILE A 52 -16.49 -7.46 -1.15
CA ILE A 52 -15.94 -8.71 -0.61
C ILE A 52 -16.69 -9.92 -1.16
N LEU A 53 -18.02 -9.91 -1.20
CA LEU A 53 -18.81 -11.02 -1.74
C LEU A 53 -18.50 -11.29 -3.21
N VAL A 54 -18.41 -10.23 -4.03
CA VAL A 54 -18.06 -10.35 -5.46
C VAL A 54 -16.65 -10.94 -5.62
N LEU A 55 -15.66 -10.45 -4.88
CA LEU A 55 -14.30 -10.97 -4.97
C LEU A 55 -14.16 -12.39 -4.43
N MET A 56 -14.92 -12.78 -3.39
CA MET A 56 -14.94 -14.16 -2.91
C MET A 56 -15.54 -15.11 -3.94
N LEU A 57 -16.65 -14.71 -4.58
CA LEU A 57 -17.26 -15.49 -5.66
C LEU A 57 -16.30 -15.64 -6.84
N LEU A 58 -15.64 -14.53 -7.25
CA LEU A 58 -14.64 -14.54 -8.31
C LEU A 58 -13.46 -15.46 -7.97
N ALA A 59 -12.94 -15.38 -6.74
CA ALA A 59 -11.86 -16.25 -6.27
C ALA A 59 -12.26 -17.73 -6.27
N LEU A 60 -13.51 -18.04 -5.88
CA LEU A 60 -14.05 -19.40 -5.95
C LEU A 60 -14.12 -19.91 -7.39
N VAL A 61 -14.65 -19.11 -8.32
CA VAL A 61 -14.72 -19.46 -9.75
C VAL A 61 -13.31 -19.68 -10.31
N LEU A 62 -12.37 -18.77 -10.08
CA LEU A 62 -10.99 -18.90 -10.53
C LEU A 62 -10.32 -20.16 -9.96
N ARG A 63 -10.62 -20.52 -8.70
CA ARG A 63 -10.13 -21.76 -8.09
C ARG A 63 -10.69 -23.01 -8.77
N LEU A 64 -11.96 -23.00 -9.16
CA LEU A 64 -12.62 -24.12 -9.85
C LEU A 64 -12.13 -24.28 -11.29
N VAL A 65 -11.89 -23.18 -12.02
CA VAL A 65 -11.43 -23.21 -13.42
C VAL A 65 -9.90 -23.32 -13.52
N ARG A 66 -9.16 -23.17 -12.42
CA ARG A 66 -7.69 -23.30 -12.34
C ARG A 66 -7.05 -24.47 -13.12
N PRO A 67 -7.63 -25.70 -13.17
CA PRO A 67 -7.04 -26.78 -13.97
C PRO A 67 -7.12 -26.53 -15.49
N LEU A 68 -8.07 -25.74 -15.97
CA LEU A 68 -8.29 -25.46 -17.40
C LEU A 68 -7.76 -24.07 -17.82
N TYR A 69 -7.81 -23.10 -16.92
CA TYR A 69 -7.46 -21.71 -17.21
C TYR A 69 -6.66 -21.11 -16.06
N ARG A 70 -5.58 -20.40 -16.42
CA ARG A 70 -4.82 -19.56 -15.50
C ARG A 70 -4.86 -18.13 -16.01
N PRO A 71 -5.44 -17.18 -15.26
CA PRO A 71 -5.45 -15.79 -15.67
C PRO A 71 -4.01 -15.28 -15.80
N ARG A 72 -3.71 -14.57 -16.90
CA ARG A 72 -2.44 -13.84 -17.09
C ARG A 72 -2.42 -12.51 -16.34
N ALA A 73 -3.59 -11.90 -16.17
CA ALA A 73 -3.76 -10.65 -15.45
C ALA A 73 -3.91 -10.87 -13.95
N TYR A 74 -3.47 -9.89 -13.17
CA TYR A 74 -3.66 -9.87 -11.73
C TYR A 74 -5.13 -9.65 -11.38
N VAL A 75 -5.69 -10.54 -10.56
CA VAL A 75 -7.01 -10.39 -9.96
C VAL A 75 -6.82 -10.18 -8.46
N PRO A 76 -7.26 -9.03 -7.90
CA PRO A 76 -7.06 -8.75 -6.49
C PRO A 76 -7.85 -9.75 -5.62
N PRO A 77 -7.24 -10.36 -4.60
CA PRO A 77 -7.96 -11.18 -3.63
C PRO A 77 -8.81 -10.30 -2.70
N PRO A 78 -9.84 -10.85 -2.03
CA PRO A 78 -10.65 -10.11 -1.04
C PRO A 78 -9.80 -9.44 0.05
N SER A 79 -8.70 -10.08 0.46
CA SER A 79 -7.77 -9.54 1.46
C SER A 79 -7.09 -8.24 1.04
N ALA A 80 -6.92 -8.00 -0.26
CA ALA A 80 -6.36 -6.73 -0.76
C ALA A 80 -7.33 -5.57 -0.52
N VAL A 81 -8.64 -5.80 -0.70
CA VAL A 81 -9.67 -4.80 -0.38
C VAL A 81 -9.72 -4.56 1.12
N THR A 82 -9.72 -5.61 1.94
CA THR A 82 -9.68 -5.46 3.40
C THR A 82 -8.46 -4.66 3.84
N TYR A 83 -7.29 -4.93 3.28
CA TYR A 83 -6.06 -4.20 3.60
C TYR A 83 -6.17 -2.71 3.26
N ILE A 84 -6.61 -2.37 2.05
CA ILE A 84 -6.82 -0.98 1.60
C ILE A 84 -7.86 -0.26 2.46
N CYS A 85 -8.93 -0.95 2.88
CA CYS A 85 -9.96 -0.37 3.73
C CYS A 85 -9.60 -0.34 5.23
N THR A 86 -8.40 -0.77 5.63
CA THR A 86 -7.97 -0.80 7.03
C THR A 86 -6.94 0.28 7.30
N SER A 87 -7.28 1.25 8.15
CA SER A 87 -6.31 2.23 8.66
C SER A 87 -5.46 1.61 9.77
N LEU A 88 -4.15 1.55 9.55
CA LEU A 88 -3.18 1.05 10.51
C LEU A 88 -2.35 2.19 11.07
N PHE A 89 -2.21 2.23 12.40
CA PHE A 89 -1.44 3.25 13.09
C PHE A 89 -0.26 2.59 13.79
N PHE A 90 0.93 3.15 13.57
CA PHE A 90 2.16 2.63 14.15
C PHE A 90 2.90 3.74 14.88
N ASN A 91 3.45 3.41 16.04
CA ASN A 91 4.24 4.33 16.85
C ASN A 91 5.74 4.09 16.58
N ARG A 92 6.42 5.08 15.99
CA ARG A 92 7.86 5.04 15.69
C ARG A 92 8.78 5.53 16.82
N THR A 93 8.25 5.96 17.97
CA THR A 93 9.03 6.54 19.08
C THR A 93 10.19 5.63 19.49
N LYS A 94 9.98 4.32 19.51
CA LYS A 94 11.03 3.34 19.83
C LYS A 94 12.19 3.37 18.84
N ALA A 95 11.90 3.44 17.53
CA ALA A 95 12.92 3.52 16.49
C ALA A 95 13.65 4.87 16.55
N THR A 96 12.95 5.97 16.83
CA THR A 96 13.55 7.28 17.03
C THR A 96 14.54 7.26 18.21
N LEU A 97 14.13 6.78 19.38
CA LEU A 97 14.94 6.86 20.59
C LEU A 97 16.12 5.87 20.59
N ARG A 98 15.91 4.63 20.14
CA ARG A 98 16.96 3.59 20.18
C ARG A 98 17.88 3.67 18.96
N LEU A 99 17.31 3.88 17.78
CA LEU A 99 18.03 3.78 16.51
C LEU A 99 18.38 5.13 15.90
N ASN A 100 17.96 6.25 16.51
CA ASN A 100 18.04 7.59 15.93
C ASN A 100 17.45 7.63 14.51
N TYR A 101 16.36 6.89 14.28
CA TYR A 101 15.74 6.79 12.97
C TYR A 101 14.84 8.00 12.66
N TYR A 102 15.05 8.57 11.47
CA TYR A 102 14.20 9.57 10.85
C TYR A 102 14.09 9.28 9.34
N PRO A 103 12.92 9.45 8.70
CA PRO A 103 12.77 9.34 7.26
C PRO A 103 13.69 10.32 6.53
N ASN A 104 14.34 9.86 5.48
CA ASN A 104 15.28 10.69 4.70
C ASN A 104 14.58 11.64 3.72
N VAL A 105 13.28 11.43 3.49
CA VAL A 105 12.49 12.09 2.44
C VAL A 105 11.20 12.57 3.10
N THR A 106 10.79 13.80 2.80
CA THR A 106 9.52 14.34 3.29
C THR A 106 8.33 13.74 2.52
N PRO A 107 7.11 13.75 3.07
CA PRO A 107 5.93 13.24 2.37
C PRO A 107 5.72 13.89 0.99
N ASP A 108 5.84 15.21 0.90
CA ASP A 108 5.67 15.95 -0.36
C ASP A 108 6.72 15.54 -1.40
N GLU A 109 7.97 15.39 -0.99
CA GLU A 109 9.05 14.96 -1.86
C GLU A 109 8.83 13.51 -2.33
N ALA A 110 8.36 12.63 -1.45
CA ALA A 110 8.04 11.25 -1.77
C ALA A 110 6.92 11.17 -2.82
N VAL A 111 5.85 11.97 -2.66
CA VAL A 111 4.76 12.08 -3.64
C VAL A 111 5.29 12.60 -4.98
N GLN A 112 6.07 13.69 -4.98
CA GLN A 112 6.63 14.27 -6.21
C GLN A 112 7.51 13.27 -6.98
N ARG A 113 8.41 12.58 -6.29
CA ARG A 113 9.29 11.55 -6.88
C ARG A 113 8.47 10.38 -7.43
N SER A 114 7.45 9.94 -6.68
CA SER A 114 6.57 8.83 -7.08
C SER A 114 5.73 9.19 -8.30
N VAL A 115 5.10 10.37 -8.35
CA VAL A 115 4.34 10.84 -9.51
C VAL A 115 5.24 10.95 -10.74
N SER A 116 6.46 11.47 -10.59
CA SER A 116 7.44 11.56 -11.67
C SER A 116 7.79 10.17 -12.23
N TYR A 117 7.97 9.19 -11.34
CA TYR A 117 8.19 7.80 -11.74
C TYR A 117 6.98 7.22 -12.46
N TYR A 118 5.78 7.36 -11.91
CA TYR A 118 4.56 6.82 -12.52
C TYR A 118 4.29 7.43 -13.90
N LYS A 119 4.53 8.73 -14.11
CA LYS A 119 4.42 9.34 -15.44
C LYS A 119 5.38 8.74 -16.48
N SER A 120 6.51 8.17 -16.05
CA SER A 120 7.50 7.58 -16.96
C SER A 120 7.18 6.14 -17.35
N ILE A 121 6.30 5.46 -16.62
CA ILE A 121 5.83 4.12 -16.99
C ILE A 121 4.54 4.21 -17.81
N GLN A 122 4.44 3.41 -18.88
CA GLN A 122 3.19 3.23 -19.60
C GLN A 122 2.41 2.09 -18.94
N PHE A 123 1.23 2.39 -18.41
CA PHE A 123 0.31 1.34 -17.99
C PHE A 123 -0.22 0.61 -19.23
N PRO A 124 -0.05 -0.73 -19.35
CA PRO A 124 -0.79 -1.48 -20.35
C PRO A 124 -2.26 -1.44 -19.92
N GLY A 125 -3.05 -0.65 -20.65
CA GLY A 125 -4.51 -0.59 -20.48
C GLY A 125 -5.19 -1.93 -20.76
#